data_AF-A0AAD4E5I3-F1
#
_entry.id   AF-A0AAD4E5I3-F1
#
_cell.length_a   1.000
_cell.length_b   1.000
_cell.length_c   1.000
_cell.angle_alpha   90.00
_cell.angle_beta   90.00
_cell.angle_gamma   90.00
#
_symmetry.space_group_name_H-M   'P 1'
#
loop_
_entity.id
_entity.type
_entity.pdbx_description
1 polymer ?
#
loop_
_entity_poly.entity_id
_entity_poly.type
_entity_poly.pdbx_seq_one_letter_code
_entity_poly.pdbx_strand_id
1 'polypeptide(L)'
;MVDSASDSLGPISSATVSSVLGIKGSLRFRRHGASQKAHVVLRRVELSEESVHDSGKRPVAYFSLFAQKRIEVKPGKEILLAVASEDGSFTDQAVIFEGDLVASDTQPDAEQETQDDVEHVVEVPFVPPKMRRTWNKAYEQIAPTARHLYLSVYQWVSRLSHHGQ
;
A
#
# COMPACT_ATOMS: atom_id res chain seq x y z
N MET A 1 51.24 16.20 -2.22
CA MET A 1 50.03 15.47 -1.83
C MET A 1 48.94 16.48 -1.57
N VAL A 2 48.00 16.64 -2.51
CA VAL A 2 46.68 17.23 -2.26
C VAL A 2 45.73 16.67 -3.33
N ASP A 3 45.06 15.56 -3.03
CA ASP A 3 43.98 15.05 -3.85
C ASP A 3 42.70 15.76 -3.43
N SER A 4 42.28 16.74 -4.23
CA SER A 4 40.96 17.37 -4.12
C SER A 4 39.96 16.59 -4.96
N ALA A 5 39.37 15.53 -4.39
CA ALA A 5 38.21 14.87 -4.97
C ALA A 5 36.97 15.74 -4.72
N SER A 6 36.61 16.53 -5.73
CA SER A 6 35.35 17.27 -5.77
C SER A 6 34.25 16.30 -6.21
N ASP A 7 33.60 15.66 -5.25
CA ASP A 7 32.36 14.91 -5.49
C ASP A 7 31.22 15.92 -5.72
N SER A 8 31.08 16.32 -6.98
CA SER A 8 29.93 17.03 -7.51
C SER A 8 28.73 16.08 -7.48
N LEU A 9 28.02 16.05 -6.35
CA LEU A 9 26.66 15.54 -6.29
C LEU A 9 25.79 16.53 -7.08
N GLY A 10 25.65 16.29 -8.39
CA GLY A 10 24.71 17.01 -9.23
C GLY A 10 23.30 16.96 -8.63
N PRO A 11 22.44 17.96 -8.90
CA PRO A 11 21.12 18.02 -8.32
C PRO A 11 20.33 16.76 -8.68
N ILE A 12 20.05 15.93 -7.68
CA ILE A 12 19.20 14.77 -7.82
C ILE A 12 17.80 15.32 -8.12
N SER A 13 17.40 15.28 -9.40
CA SER A 13 16.03 15.60 -9.81
C SER A 13 15.09 14.64 -9.07
N SER A 14 14.41 15.14 -8.04
CA SER A 14 13.48 14.32 -7.27
C SER A 14 12.32 13.91 -8.17
N ALA A 15 12.10 12.61 -8.31
CA ALA A 15 10.97 12.09 -9.06
C ALA A 15 9.66 12.61 -8.42
N THR A 16 8.71 13.05 -9.25
CA THR A 16 7.38 13.44 -8.76
C THR A 16 6.54 12.20 -8.50
N VAL A 17 5.59 12.28 -7.57
CA VAL A 17 4.68 11.16 -7.29
C VAL A 17 3.97 10.68 -8.57
N SER A 18 3.58 11.63 -9.42
CA SER A 18 2.90 11.34 -10.68
C SER A 18 3.77 10.54 -11.66
N SER A 19 5.07 10.87 -11.78
CA SER A 19 5.97 10.13 -12.67
C SER A 19 6.24 8.71 -12.16
N VAL A 20 6.36 8.54 -10.84
CA VAL A 20 6.56 7.22 -10.22
C VAL A 20 5.33 6.31 -10.43
N LEU A 21 4.12 6.88 -10.38
CA LEU A 21 2.88 6.12 -10.53
C LEU A 21 2.43 5.97 -12.01
N GLY A 22 3.15 6.56 -12.97
CA GLY A 22 2.78 6.49 -14.39
C GLY A 22 1.48 7.23 -14.74
N ILE A 23 1.12 8.27 -13.98
CA ILE A 23 -0.10 9.05 -14.17
C ILE A 23 0.21 10.46 -14.68
N LYS A 24 -0.78 11.07 -15.33
CA LYS A 24 -0.73 12.47 -15.74
C LYS A 24 -1.29 13.37 -14.64
N GLY A 25 -0.68 14.54 -14.49
CA GLY A 25 -1.19 15.57 -13.58
C GLY A 25 -1.04 15.21 -12.11
N SER A 26 -1.89 15.77 -11.25
CA SER A 26 -1.86 15.56 -9.80
C SER A 26 -2.81 14.44 -9.37
N LEU A 27 -2.44 13.71 -8.31
CA LEU A 27 -3.38 12.82 -7.62
C LEU A 27 -4.55 13.61 -7.01
N ARG A 28 -5.74 12.99 -7.04
CA ARG A 28 -6.97 13.48 -6.42
C ARG A 28 -7.43 12.50 -5.34
N PHE A 29 -8.03 13.04 -4.28
CA PHE A 29 -8.69 12.19 -3.29
C PHE A 29 -10.09 11.81 -3.76
N ARG A 30 -10.42 10.54 -3.62
CA ARG A 30 -11.78 10.02 -3.83
C ARG A 30 -12.20 9.19 -2.62
N ARG A 31 -13.49 9.23 -2.27
CA ARG A 31 -14.02 8.41 -1.17
C ARG A 31 -13.84 6.93 -1.47
N HIS A 32 -13.33 6.19 -0.50
CA HIS A 32 -13.28 4.74 -0.55
C HIS A 32 -14.67 4.16 -0.29
N GLY A 33 -15.02 3.07 -0.96
CA GLY A 33 -16.28 2.36 -0.75
C GLY A 33 -16.33 1.47 0.52
N ALA A 34 -15.30 1.52 1.38
CA ALA A 34 -15.22 0.66 2.55
C ALA A 34 -15.94 1.32 3.72
N SER A 35 -16.75 0.54 4.43
CA SER A 35 -17.41 0.98 5.66
C SER A 35 -16.51 0.90 6.90
N GLN A 36 -15.34 0.27 6.77
CA GLN A 36 -14.39 0.14 7.87
C GLN A 36 -13.68 1.47 8.12
N LYS A 37 -13.45 1.79 9.40
CA LYS A 37 -12.63 2.93 9.80
C LYS A 37 -11.21 2.82 9.25
N ALA A 38 -10.64 3.96 8.87
CA ALA A 38 -9.26 4.05 8.40
C ALA A 38 -8.26 3.43 9.40
N HIS A 39 -7.15 2.93 8.86
CA HIS A 39 -6.03 2.40 9.64
C HIS A 39 -5.03 3.50 9.94
N VAL A 40 -4.83 4.41 8.99
CA VAL A 40 -3.87 5.50 9.07
C VAL A 40 -4.51 6.82 8.67
N VAL A 41 -3.94 7.92 9.16
CA VAL A 41 -4.34 9.29 8.85
C VAL A 41 -3.13 10.06 8.33
N LEU A 42 -3.28 10.73 7.18
CA LEU A 42 -2.30 11.69 6.68
C LEU A 42 -2.49 13.03 7.40
N ARG A 43 -1.45 13.53 8.05
CA ARG A 43 -1.46 14.79 8.81
C ARG A 43 -0.30 15.68 8.42
N ARG A 44 -0.50 17.00 8.45
CA ARG A 44 0.58 17.98 8.34
C ARG A 44 1.50 17.87 9.55
N VAL A 45 2.81 17.99 9.33
CA VAL A 45 3.83 18.00 10.38
C VAL A 45 4.65 19.28 10.24
N GLU A 46 4.92 19.93 11.37
CA GLU A 46 5.80 21.09 11.46
C GLU A 46 7.23 20.60 11.68
N LEU A 47 8.17 21.09 10.87
CA LEU A 47 9.60 20.87 11.09
C LEU A 47 10.16 22.08 11.84
N SER A 48 10.99 21.83 12.84
CA SER A 48 11.69 22.87 13.58
C SER A 48 12.58 23.71 12.63
N GLU A 49 12.51 25.03 12.78
CA GLU A 49 13.12 26.04 11.91
C GLU A 49 14.65 25.93 11.80
N GLU A 50 15.30 25.23 12.74
CA GLU A 50 16.74 25.00 12.78
C GLU A 50 17.28 24.18 11.59
N SER A 51 16.39 23.54 10.81
CA SER A 51 16.75 22.74 9.63
C SER A 51 16.67 23.47 8.29
N VAL A 52 16.18 24.72 8.26
CA VAL A 52 15.89 25.44 7.00
C VAL A 52 16.77 26.68 6.87
N HIS A 53 18.08 26.48 6.83
CA HIS A 53 19.05 27.53 6.50
C HIS A 53 19.15 27.74 4.97
N ASP A 54 18.03 28.03 4.32
CA ASP A 54 18.02 28.40 2.90
C ASP A 54 17.02 29.53 2.65
N SER A 55 17.54 30.76 2.67
CA SER A 55 16.81 32.03 2.67
C SER A 55 16.12 32.39 1.34
N GLY A 56 15.87 31.42 0.45
CA GLY A 56 15.25 31.64 -0.86
C GLY A 56 14.17 30.64 -1.28
N LYS A 57 13.84 29.63 -0.46
CA LYS A 57 12.90 28.58 -0.85
C LYS A 57 11.45 28.95 -0.50
N ARG A 58 10.53 28.63 -1.42
CA ARG A 58 9.08 28.75 -1.20
C ARG A 58 8.65 27.93 0.02
N PRO A 59 7.61 28.34 0.76
CA PRO A 59 7.13 27.56 1.90
C PRO A 59 6.74 26.15 1.46
N VAL A 60 7.28 25.14 2.14
CA VAL A 60 6.98 23.71 1.92
C VAL A 60 6.19 23.18 3.10
N ALA A 61 5.12 22.44 2.83
CA ALA A 61 4.37 21.71 3.85
C ALA A 61 4.78 20.24 3.85
N TYR A 62 5.00 19.68 5.04
CA TYR A 62 5.35 18.28 5.23
C TYR A 62 4.15 17.52 5.76
N PHE A 63 3.99 16.27 5.32
CA PHE A 63 2.91 15.40 5.74
C PHE A 63 3.47 14.04 6.15
N SER A 64 2.85 13.41 7.16
CA SER A 64 3.22 12.08 7.63
C SER A 64 1.98 11.25 7.94
N LEU A 65 2.16 9.93 7.92
CA LEU A 65 1.11 8.95 8.21
C LEU A 65 1.16 8.55 9.68
N PHE A 66 0.02 8.65 10.36
CA PHE A 66 -0.15 8.26 11.75
C PHE A 66 -1.14 7.10 11.84
N ALA A 67 -0.84 6.07 12.62
CA ALA A 67 -1.79 5.00 12.88
C ALA A 67 -3.00 5.55 13.68
N GLN A 68 -4.21 5.32 13.19
CA GLN A 68 -5.44 5.67 13.90
C GLN A 68 -5.84 4.60 14.92
N LYS A 69 -5.50 3.34 14.63
CA LYS A 69 -5.79 2.16 15.44
C LYS A 69 -4.65 1.16 15.29
N ARG A 70 -4.64 0.10 16.09
CA ARG A 70 -3.71 -1.03 15.90
C ARG A 70 -3.91 -1.61 14.50
N ILE A 71 -2.82 -1.72 13.74
CA ILE A 71 -2.86 -2.20 12.37
C ILE A 71 -2.78 -3.72 12.38
N GLU A 72 -3.93 -4.37 12.17
CA GLU A 72 -4.07 -5.83 12.09
C GLU A 72 -4.54 -6.22 10.67
N VAL A 73 -3.72 -5.91 9.67
CA VAL A 73 -4.05 -6.13 8.25
C VAL A 73 -3.28 -7.34 7.71
N LYS A 74 -4.00 -8.26 7.07
CA LYS A 74 -3.37 -9.44 6.43
C LYS A 74 -2.54 -9.03 5.20
N PRO A 75 -1.49 -9.78 4.83
CA PRO A 75 -0.77 -9.56 3.58
C PRO A 75 -1.72 -9.50 2.37
N GLY A 76 -1.44 -8.60 1.43
CA GLY A 76 -2.25 -8.39 0.23
C GLY A 76 -3.60 -7.70 0.47
N LYS A 77 -3.88 -7.20 1.69
CA LYS A 77 -5.05 -6.37 1.99
C LYS A 77 -4.68 -4.90 2.10
N GLU A 78 -5.63 -4.06 1.73
CA GLU A 78 -5.45 -2.61 1.68
C GLU A 78 -5.38 -2.00 3.09
N ILE A 79 -4.50 -1.01 3.24
CA ILE A 79 -4.44 -0.15 4.42
C ILE A 79 -5.27 1.09 4.10
N LEU A 80 -6.46 1.16 4.69
CA LEU A 80 -7.35 2.30 4.54
C LEU A 80 -6.75 3.59 5.12
N LEU A 81 -6.82 4.68 4.35
CA LEU A 81 -6.28 5.99 4.66
C LEU A 81 -7.40 7.02 4.89
N ALA A 82 -7.28 7.88 5.89
CA ALA A 82 -8.04 9.13 6.01
C ALA A 82 -7.11 10.35 5.92
N VAL A 83 -7.66 11.53 5.63
CA VAL A 83 -6.90 12.78 5.53
C VAL A 83 -7.39 13.73 6.62
N ALA A 84 -6.46 14.31 7.37
CA ALA A 84 -6.77 15.35 8.34
C ALA A 84 -6.86 16.73 7.70
N SER A 85 -7.83 17.48 8.18
CA SER A 85 -7.97 18.92 8.01
C SER A 85 -6.82 19.66 8.67
N GLU A 86 -6.71 20.96 8.40
CA GLU A 86 -5.66 21.82 8.96
C GLU A 86 -5.72 21.91 10.50
N ASP A 87 -6.91 21.83 11.09
CA ASP A 87 -7.15 21.77 12.53
C ASP A 87 -6.82 20.40 13.16
N GLY A 88 -6.36 19.44 12.35
CA GLY A 88 -6.05 18.07 12.77
C GLY A 88 -7.29 17.18 12.92
N SER A 89 -8.49 17.70 12.69
CA SER A 89 -9.71 16.90 12.66
C SER A 89 -9.77 16.02 11.41
N PHE A 90 -10.42 14.88 11.48
CA PHE A 90 -10.62 14.00 10.32
C PHE A 90 -11.87 13.16 10.49
N THR A 91 -12.42 12.72 9.37
CA THR A 91 -13.54 11.77 9.38
C THR A 91 -13.03 10.34 9.35
N ASP A 92 -13.82 9.40 9.87
CA ASP A 92 -13.52 7.96 9.76
C ASP A 92 -13.67 7.41 8.33
N GLN A 93 -14.04 8.26 7.37
CA GLN A 93 -14.23 7.87 5.98
C GLN A 93 -12.89 7.72 5.28
N ALA A 94 -12.60 6.49 4.84
CA ALA A 94 -11.41 6.21 4.07
C ALA A 94 -11.45 6.87 2.68
N VAL A 95 -10.28 7.20 2.15
CA VAL A 95 -10.06 7.75 0.81
C VAL A 95 -9.08 6.90 0.03
N ILE A 96 -9.15 7.02 -1.30
CA ILE A 96 -8.19 6.49 -2.26
C ILE A 96 -7.59 7.63 -3.08
N PHE A 97 -6.44 7.37 -3.67
CA PHE A 97 -5.84 8.26 -4.65
C PHE A 97 -6.30 7.87 -6.04
N GLU A 98 -6.78 8.85 -6.80
CA GLU A 98 -7.20 8.72 -8.19
C GLU A 98 -6.28 9.60 -9.05
N GLY A 99 -5.86 9.08 -10.20
CA GLY A 99 -5.02 9.79 -11.16
C GLY A 99 -5.47 9.45 -12.57
N ASP A 100 -5.24 10.39 -13.49
CA ASP A 100 -5.57 10.18 -14.90
C ASP A 100 -4.44 9.38 -15.55
N LEU A 101 -4.78 8.28 -16.21
CA LEU A 101 -3.80 7.48 -16.94
C LEU A 101 -3.29 8.26 -18.15
N VAL A 102 -2.01 8.05 -18.48
CA VAL A 102 -1.50 8.45 -19.79
C VAL A 102 -2.17 7.50 -20.78
N ALA A 103 -3.09 8.01 -21.60
CA ALA A 103 -3.61 7.24 -22.71
C ALA A 103 -2.41 6.79 -23.54
N SER A 104 -2.07 5.50 -23.47
CA SER A 104 -1.32 4.87 -24.55
C SER A 104 -2.19 5.07 -25.77
N ASP A 105 -1.69 5.78 -26.78
CA ASP A 105 -2.32 5.93 -28.09
C ASP A 105 -2.64 4.52 -28.61
N THR A 106 -3.80 4.02 -28.20
CA THR A 106 -4.40 2.83 -28.76
C THR A 106 -5.04 3.41 -30.00
N GLN A 107 -4.25 3.40 -31.06
CA GLN A 107 -4.71 3.64 -32.42
C GLN A 107 -6.09 2.96 -32.52
N PRO A 108 -7.16 3.70 -32.84
CA PRO A 108 -8.45 3.05 -33.06
C PRO A 108 -8.24 2.06 -34.20
N ASP A 109 -8.24 0.78 -33.87
CA ASP A 109 -8.22 -0.28 -34.85
C ASP A 109 -9.51 -0.07 -35.65
N ALA A 110 -9.32 0.30 -36.91
CA ALA A 110 -10.40 0.68 -37.79
C ALA A 110 -11.40 -0.47 -37.84
N GLU A 111 -12.66 -0.13 -37.58
CA GLU A 111 -13.81 -1.00 -37.74
C GLU A 111 -13.75 -1.67 -39.13
N GLN A 112 -13.39 -2.96 -39.17
CA GLN A 112 -13.72 -3.81 -40.30
C GLN A 112 -14.99 -4.58 -39.92
N GLU A 113 -16.12 -3.99 -40.34
CA GLU A 113 -17.37 -4.72 -40.48
C GLU A 113 -17.14 -5.89 -41.46
N THR A 114 -16.99 -7.09 -40.93
CA THR A 114 -17.33 -8.32 -41.67
C THR A 114 -18.50 -8.98 -40.98
N GLN A 115 -19.67 -8.63 -41.50
CA GLN A 115 -20.87 -9.45 -41.52
C GLN A 115 -20.52 -10.80 -42.16
N ASP A 116 -20.61 -11.90 -41.41
CA ASP A 116 -21.37 -13.11 -41.80
C ASP A 116 -21.10 -14.29 -40.84
N ASP A 117 -22.21 -14.71 -40.23
CA ASP A 117 -22.67 -16.10 -40.11
C ASP A 117 -22.09 -17.08 -39.05
N VAL A 118 -23.06 -17.86 -38.53
CA VAL A 118 -23.00 -19.09 -37.73
C VAL A 118 -22.87 -18.97 -36.20
N GLU A 119 -24.05 -18.99 -35.55
CA GLU A 119 -24.27 -19.50 -34.20
C GLU A 119 -23.57 -20.86 -33.99
N HIS A 120 -22.61 -20.91 -33.07
CA HIS A 120 -22.22 -22.15 -32.40
C HIS A 120 -22.50 -22.01 -30.90
N VAL A 121 -23.73 -22.35 -30.52
CA VAL A 121 -24.11 -22.57 -29.13
C VAL A 121 -23.43 -23.85 -28.68
N VAL A 122 -22.28 -23.73 -27.99
CA VAL A 122 -21.73 -24.84 -27.22
C VAL A 122 -22.56 -24.95 -25.95
N GLU A 123 -23.51 -25.88 -25.93
CA GLU A 123 -24.26 -26.24 -24.72
C GLU A 123 -23.29 -26.79 -23.65
N VAL A 124 -22.94 -25.94 -22.69
CA VAL A 124 -22.27 -26.39 -21.46
C VAL A 124 -23.36 -26.95 -20.54
N PRO A 125 -23.32 -28.24 -20.15
CA PRO A 125 -24.33 -28.80 -19.26
C PRO A 125 -24.29 -28.09 -17.89
N PHE A 126 -25.35 -27.35 -17.60
CA PHE A 126 -25.61 -26.66 -16.34
C PHE A 126 -25.86 -27.70 -15.24
N VAL A 127 -24.88 -27.94 -14.36
CA VAL A 127 -25.04 -28.79 -13.18
C VAL A 127 -25.70 -27.97 -12.06
N PRO A 128 -26.89 -28.35 -11.57
CA PRO A 128 -27.57 -27.59 -10.53
C PRO A 128 -26.78 -27.58 -9.21
N PRO A 129 -26.75 -26.44 -8.49
CA PRO A 129 -25.97 -26.28 -7.24
C PRO A 129 -26.28 -27.29 -6.13
N LYS A 130 -27.44 -27.97 -6.20
CA LYS A 130 -27.92 -28.91 -5.17
C LYS A 130 -27.40 -30.34 -5.29
N MET A 131 -26.47 -30.61 -6.22
CA MET A 131 -25.83 -31.92 -6.41
C MET A 131 -24.36 -31.98 -5.96
N ARG A 132 -23.88 -31.00 -5.20
CA ARG A 132 -22.58 -31.11 -4.50
C ARG A 132 -22.71 -32.06 -3.30
N ARG A 133 -22.81 -33.38 -3.57
CA ARG A 133 -22.66 -34.40 -2.53
C ARG A 133 -21.21 -34.36 -2.02
N THR A 134 -21.06 -34.04 -0.74
CA THR A 134 -19.81 -34.07 0.02
C THR A 134 -19.23 -35.48 0.05
N TRP A 135 -18.11 -35.69 -0.64
CA TRP A 135 -17.30 -36.90 -0.45
C TRP A 135 -16.38 -36.70 0.75
N ASN A 136 -16.89 -37.01 1.94
CA ASN A 136 -16.05 -37.23 3.11
C ASN A 136 -15.43 -38.63 3.00
N LYS A 137 -14.12 -38.70 2.78
CA LYS A 137 -13.30 -39.85 3.20
C LYS A 137 -12.24 -39.36 4.18
N ALA A 138 -12.60 -39.45 5.46
CA ALA A 138 -11.65 -39.67 6.53
C ALA A 138 -11.21 -41.14 6.45
N TYR A 139 -9.91 -41.39 6.62
CA TYR A 139 -9.19 -42.60 7.06
C TYR A 139 -7.72 -42.26 6.69
N GLU A 140 -6.74 -42.29 7.57
CA GLU A 140 -6.55 -43.14 8.73
C GLU A 140 -5.47 -42.54 9.63
N GLN A 141 -5.65 -42.71 10.94
CA GLN A 141 -4.68 -42.41 11.97
C GLN A 141 -3.50 -43.40 11.89
N ILE A 142 -2.27 -42.90 11.85
CA ILE A 142 -1.11 -43.57 12.47
C ILE A 142 -0.29 -42.49 13.18
N ALA A 143 -0.44 -42.41 14.50
CA ALA A 143 0.64 -41.99 15.41
C ALA A 143 1.40 -43.28 15.83
N PRO A 144 2.61 -43.26 16.43
CA PRO A 144 3.20 -42.14 17.18
C PRO A 144 4.76 -42.00 17.14
N THR A 145 5.24 -41.06 17.95
CA THR A 145 6.57 -40.95 18.60
C THR A 145 7.82 -40.56 17.79
N ALA A 146 8.31 -39.34 18.03
CA ALA A 146 9.63 -39.12 18.65
C ALA A 146 9.73 -37.72 19.26
N ARG A 147 10.43 -37.63 20.39
CA ARG A 147 10.55 -36.51 21.33
C ARG A 147 11.62 -35.50 20.90
N HIS A 148 11.47 -34.29 21.46
CA HIS A 148 12.51 -33.31 21.82
C HIS A 148 13.43 -32.79 20.69
N LEU A 149 13.56 -31.48 20.50
CA LEU A 149 14.24 -30.60 21.45
C LEU A 149 13.65 -29.18 21.49
N TYR A 150 13.70 -28.63 22.70
CA TYR A 150 13.60 -27.21 23.03
C TYR A 150 14.51 -26.35 22.14
N LEU A 151 14.07 -25.13 21.83
CA LEU A 151 14.87 -23.93 22.12
C LEU A 151 13.94 -22.71 22.15
N SER A 152 13.71 -22.27 23.38
CA SER A 152 13.12 -21.00 23.76
C SER A 152 14.13 -19.89 23.51
N VAL A 153 13.83 -18.94 22.62
CA VAL A 153 14.59 -17.68 22.52
C VAL A 153 14.00 -16.72 23.54
N TYR A 154 14.43 -16.87 24.80
CA TYR A 154 14.20 -15.89 25.85
C TYR A 154 15.08 -14.66 25.61
N GLN A 155 14.44 -13.49 25.76
CA GLN A 155 14.95 -12.32 26.46
C GLN A 155 16.28 -11.73 26.00
N TRP A 156 16.17 -10.67 25.20
CA TRP A 156 17.20 -9.65 25.14
C TRP A 156 17.01 -8.65 26.30
N VAL A 157 17.76 -8.93 27.36
CA VAL A 157 18.31 -8.11 28.46
C VAL A 157 17.85 -6.63 28.54
N SER A 158 17.01 -6.36 29.54
CA SER A 158 17.05 -5.11 30.30
C SER A 158 18.07 -5.25 31.44
N ARG A 159 19.23 -4.58 31.35
CA ARG A 159 20.04 -4.23 32.52
C ARG A 159 21.19 -3.32 32.09
N LEU A 160 21.11 -2.04 32.43
CA LEU A 160 22.21 -1.14 32.76
C LEU A 160 21.63 0.27 32.99
N SER A 161 21.31 0.60 34.24
CA SER A 161 21.69 1.87 34.87
C SER A 161 21.03 1.96 36.25
N HIS A 162 21.70 1.38 37.25
CA HIS A 162 21.59 1.80 38.64
C HIS A 162 22.95 1.55 39.27
N HIS A 163 23.84 2.54 39.14
CA HIS A 163 24.95 2.81 40.06
C HIS A 163 25.45 4.21 39.75
N GLY A 164 25.11 5.14 40.63
CA GLY A 164 25.57 6.52 40.64
C GLY A 164 25.19 7.07 42.00
N GLN A 165 26.14 6.97 42.93
CA GLN A 165 26.09 7.56 44.26
C GLN A 165 25.97 9.08 44.19
#